data_AF-A0A845AYR6-F1
#
_entry.id   AF-A0A845AYR6-F1
#
_cell.length_a   1.000
_cell.length_b   1.000
_cell.length_c   1.000
_cell.angle_alpha   90.00
_cell.angle_beta   90.00
_cell.angle_gamma   90.00
#
_symmetry.space_group_name_H-M   'P 1'
#
loop_
_entity.id
_entity.type
_entity.pdbx_description
1 polymer ?
#
loop_
_entity_poly.entity_id
_entity_poly.type
_entity_poly.pdbx_seq_one_letter_code
_entity_poly.pdbx_strand_id
1 'polypeptide(L)' 'MTRSTITPIALLAFLAACGPGENDPGPGGVTVGEAQALDEAAAMIEARKLPPEALDTTPVQEPASDPAAPERAGTEEPQQ' A
#
# COMPACT_ATOMS: atom_id res chain seq x y z
N MET A 1 39.59 -29.28 25.73
CA MET A 1 38.33 -29.26 26.50
C MET A 1 37.64 -27.93 26.24
N THR A 2 37.19 -27.70 25.01
CA THR A 2 36.53 -26.46 24.57
C THR A 2 35.07 -26.82 24.32
N ARG A 3 34.28 -26.75 25.40
CA ARG A 3 32.86 -27.11 25.39
C ARG A 3 32.11 -26.13 24.50
N SER A 4 31.51 -26.69 23.47
CA SER A 4 30.68 -26.05 22.46
C SER A 4 29.68 -25.07 23.07
N THR A 5 29.94 -23.78 22.91
CA THR A 5 29.01 -22.66 23.19
C THR A 5 28.23 -22.24 21.94
N ILE A 6 28.26 -23.05 20.87
CA ILE A 6 27.63 -22.75 19.58
C ILE A 6 26.10 -22.98 19.62
N THR A 7 25.61 -23.83 20.52
CA THR A 7 24.20 -24.23 20.62
C THR A 7 23.18 -23.09 20.88
N PRO A 8 23.40 -22.10 21.78
CA PRO A 8 22.39 -21.08 22.05
C PRO A 8 22.21 -20.05 20.93
N ILE A 9 23.25 -19.79 20.12
CA ILE A 9 23.18 -18.78 19.04
C ILE A 9 22.30 -19.26 17.89
N ALA A 10 22.38 -20.54 17.54
CA ALA A 10 21.57 -21.13 16.48
C ALA A 10 20.06 -21.10 16.79
N LEU A 11 19.69 -21.22 18.06
CA LEU A 11 18.29 -21.22 18.49
C LEU A 11 17.65 -19.82 18.39
N LEU A 12 18.41 -18.76 18.70
CA LEU A 12 17.94 -17.37 18.57
C LEU A 12 17.71 -16.95 17.11
N ALA A 13 18.54 -17.44 16.19
CA ALA A 13 18.37 -17.17 14.75
C ALA A 13 17.09 -17.80 14.18
N PHE A 14 16.67 -18.96 14.68
CA PHE A 14 15.42 -19.61 14.27
C PHE A 14 14.17 -18.88 14.75
N LEU A 15 14.22 -18.23 15.93
CA LEU A 15 13.10 -17.42 16.42
C LEU A 15 12.93 -16.11 15.63
N ALA A 16 14.02 -15.53 15.13
CA ALA A 16 13.97 -14.32 14.30
C ALA A 16 13.34 -14.56 12.91
N ALA A 17 13.20 -15.82 12.48
CA ALA A 17 12.51 -16.18 11.24
C ALA A 17 10.97 -16.22 11.37
N CYS A 18 10.41 -16.00 12.57
CA CYS A 18 8.96 -15.95 12.81
C CYS A 18 8.41 -14.51 12.81
N GLY A 19 9.06 -13.60 12.07
CA GLY A 19 8.54 -12.27 11.78
C GLY A 19 7.68 -12.27 10.52
N PRO A 20 6.80 -11.28 10.33
CA PRO A 20 6.01 -11.16 9.11
C PRO A 20 6.94 -11.09 7.91
N GLY A 21 6.81 -12.07 7.01
CA GLY A 21 7.52 -12.08 5.73
C GLY A 21 7.03 -10.95 4.82
N GLU A 22 7.79 -10.63 3.78
CA GLU A 22 7.43 -9.51 2.87
C GLU A 22 6.09 -9.69 2.18
N ASN A 23 5.63 -10.94 2.02
CA ASN A 23 4.36 -11.32 1.40
C ASN A 23 3.29 -11.74 2.43
N ASP A 24 3.59 -11.67 3.73
CA ASP A 24 2.64 -12.03 4.77
C ASP A 24 1.57 -10.92 4.87
N PRO A 25 0.27 -11.24 4.90
CA PRO A 25 -0.78 -10.23 4.96
C PRO A 25 -0.68 -9.44 6.27
N GLY A 26 -0.33 -8.17 6.14
CA GLY A 26 -0.24 -7.22 7.24
C GLY A 26 -1.61 -6.62 7.62
N PRO A 27 -1.63 -5.77 8.67
CA PRO A 27 -2.83 -5.05 9.06
C PRO A 27 -3.34 -4.18 7.90
N GLY A 28 -4.63 -4.27 7.60
CA GLY A 28 -5.24 -3.62 6.44
C GLY A 28 -5.26 -4.47 5.17
N GLY A 29 -4.79 -5.72 5.23
CA GLY A 29 -4.81 -6.65 4.09
C GLY A 29 -3.74 -6.39 3.03
N VAL A 30 -2.76 -5.53 3.35
CA VAL A 30 -1.59 -5.26 2.52
C VAL A 30 -0.38 -5.96 3.10
N THR A 31 0.47 -6.49 2.24
CA THR A 31 1.75 -7.07 2.61
C THR A 31 2.76 -5.99 2.97
N VAL A 32 3.85 -6.37 3.64
CA VAL A 32 4.92 -5.42 4.01
C VAL A 32 5.54 -4.79 2.76
N GLY A 33 5.75 -5.58 1.70
CA GLY A 33 6.27 -5.09 0.43
C GLY A 33 5.31 -4.12 -0.27
N GLU A 34 4.00 -4.41 -0.24
CA GLU A 34 2.99 -3.50 -0.80
C GLU A 34 2.92 -2.17 -0.04
N ALA A 35 2.96 -2.21 1.30
CA ALA A 35 3.00 -1.01 2.13
C ALA A 35 4.22 -0.14 1.81
N GLN A 36 5.40 -0.75 1.66
CA GLN A 36 6.61 -0.02 1.30
C GLN A 36 6.53 0.61 -0.10
N ALA A 37 5.95 -0.10 -1.08
CA ALA A 37 5.73 0.45 -2.42
C ALA A 37 4.76 1.65 -2.40
N LEU A 38 3.72 1.61 -1.56
CA LEU A 38 2.80 2.73 -1.35
C LEU A 38 3.49 3.95 -0.73
N ASP A 39 4.38 3.73 0.24
CA ASP A 39 5.16 4.81 0.87
C ASP A 39 6.12 5.48 -0.11
N GLU A 40 6.79 4.71 -0.97
CA GLU A 40 7.64 5.26 -2.03
C GLU A 40 6.82 6.10 -3.03
N ALA A 41 5.64 5.62 -3.41
CA ALA A 41 4.73 6.37 -4.27
C ALA A 41 4.31 7.70 -3.63
N ALA A 42 3.97 7.69 -2.33
CA ALA A 42 3.65 8.90 -1.58
C ALA A 42 4.84 9.87 -1.51
N ALA A 43 6.06 9.37 -1.31
CA ALA A 43 7.27 10.19 -1.29
C ALA A 43 7.51 10.89 -2.65
N MET A 44 7.24 10.23 -3.78
CA MET A 44 7.32 10.86 -5.10
C MET A 44 6.29 11.98 -5.29
N ILE A 45 5.09 11.86 -4.72
CA ILE A 45 4.07 12.91 -4.76
C ILE A 45 4.52 14.11 -3.91
N GLU A 46 5.00 13.87 -2.70
CA GLU A 46 5.48 14.92 -1.81
C GLU A 46 6.71 15.65 -2.40
N ALA A 47 7.61 14.92 -3.07
CA ALA A 47 8.75 15.52 -3.77
C ALA A 47 8.35 16.46 -4.91
N ARG A 48 7.15 16.30 -5.46
CA ARG A 48 6.57 17.14 -6.53
C ARG A 48 5.55 18.13 -6.02
N LYS A 49 5.44 18.32 -4.70
CA LYS A 49 4.42 19.16 -4.10
C LYS A 49 4.54 20.59 -4.61
N LEU A 50 3.43 21.10 -5.10
CA LEU A 50 3.34 22.43 -5.65
C LEU A 50 3.38 23.46 -4.50
N PRO A 51 3.98 24.65 -4.70
CA PRO A 51 3.89 25.74 -3.73
C PRO A 51 2.43 25.99 -3.33
N PRO A 52 2.17 26.34 -2.04
CA PRO A 52 0.80 26.49 -1.53
C PRO A 52 -0.01 27.55 -2.28
N GLU A 53 0.65 28.53 -2.89
CA GLU A 53 0.03 29.59 -3.70
C GLU A 53 -0.53 29.06 -5.04
N ALA A 54 -0.08 27.90 -5.49
CA ALA A 54 -0.53 27.26 -6.72
C ALA A 54 -1.57 26.16 -6.48
N LEU A 55 -1.88 25.88 -5.21
CA LEU A 55 -3.04 25.09 -4.83
C LEU A 55 -4.24 26.05 -4.73
N ASP A 56 -4.99 26.21 -5.82
CA ASP A 56 -6.24 26.97 -5.81
C ASP A 56 -7.23 26.29 -4.85
N THR A 57 -7.29 26.75 -3.60
CA THR A 57 -8.21 26.23 -2.57
C THR A 57 -9.64 26.75 -2.74
N THR A 58 -10.00 27.20 -3.95
CA THR A 58 -11.39 27.54 -4.25
C THR A 58 -12.18 26.24 -4.13
N PRO A 59 -13.18 26.14 -3.24
CA PRO A 59 -13.97 24.94 -3.10
C PRO A 59 -14.52 24.60 -4.48
N VAL A 60 -14.07 23.47 -5.04
CA VAL A 60 -14.71 22.89 -6.21
C VAL A 60 -16.11 22.55 -5.73
N GLN A 61 -17.08 23.34 -6.15
CA GLN A 61 -18.48 23.02 -5.96
C GLN A 61 -18.67 21.69 -6.67
N GLU A 62 -18.78 20.62 -5.87
CA GLU A 62 -19.12 19.30 -6.34
C GLU A 62 -20.32 19.48 -7.27
N PRO A 63 -20.20 19.16 -8.57
CA PRO A 63 -21.31 19.34 -9.49
C PRO A 63 -22.48 18.60 -8.86
N ALA A 64 -23.52 19.37 -8.51
CA ALA A 64 -24.71 18.87 -7.87
C ALA A 64 -25.10 17.59 -8.59
N SER A 65 -25.09 16.48 -7.87
CA SER A 65 -25.37 15.15 -8.37
C SER A 65 -26.56 15.24 -9.31
N ASP A 66 -26.30 15.12 -10.60
CA ASP A 66 -27.35 15.05 -11.61
C ASP A 66 -28.14 13.77 -11.30
N PRO A 67 -29.39 13.84 -10.81
CA PRO A 67 -30.13 12.65 -10.42
C PRO A 67 -30.76 12.04 -11.69
N ALA A 68 -29.96 11.71 -12.69
CA ALA A 68 -30.39 10.98 -13.88
C ALA A 68 -29.21 10.56 -14.77
N ALA A 69 -28.37 9.64 -14.31
CA ALA A 69 -27.71 8.76 -15.27
C ALA A 69 -28.78 7.76 -15.77
N PRO A 70 -29.14 7.74 -17.07
CA PRO A 70 -29.97 6.66 -17.58
C PRO A 70 -29.16 5.37 -17.45
N GLU A 71 -29.74 4.45 -16.71
CA GLU A 71 -29.57 3.00 -16.76
C GLU A 71 -28.74 2.56 -17.99
N ARG A 72 -27.49 2.16 -17.75
CA ARG A 72 -26.66 1.45 -18.75
C ARG A 72 -27.24 0.07 -18.95
N ALA A 73 -28.38 0.02 -19.65
CA ALA A 73 -28.89 -1.15 -20.28
C ALA A 73 -27.88 -1.62 -21.34
N GLY A 74 -27.36 -2.83 -21.14
CA GLY A 74 -26.90 -3.73 -22.20
C GLY A 74 -25.67 -3.31 -23.01
N THR A 75 -24.54 -3.92 -22.72
CA THR A 75 -23.91 -4.87 -23.66
C THR A 75 -22.81 -5.62 -22.92
N GLU A 76 -23.15 -6.84 -22.53
CA GLU A 76 -22.21 -7.95 -22.51
C GLU A 76 -21.52 -7.97 -23.89
N GLU A 77 -20.23 -7.66 -23.95
CA GLU A 77 -19.40 -8.02 -25.10
C GLU A 77 -18.47 -9.15 -24.64
N PRO A 78 -18.68 -10.38 -25.12
CA PRO A 78 -17.70 -11.43 -24.94
C PRO A 78 -16.62 -11.29 -26.02
N GLN A 79 -15.40 -11.66 -25.63
CA GLN A 79 -14.26 -12.10 -26.45
C GLN A 79 -13.26 -11.02 -26.87
N GLN A 80 -12.04 -11.09 -26.34
CA GLN A 80 -11.06 -12.11 -26.74
C GLN A 80 -10.12 -12.49 -25.59
#